data_AF-A0A3Q8XXR3-F1
#
_entry.id   AF-A0A3Q8XXR3-F1
#
_cell.length_a   1.000
_cell.length_b   1.000
_cell.length_c   1.000
_cell.angle_alpha   90.00
_cell.angle_beta   90.00
_cell.angle_gamma   90.00
#
_symmetry.space_group_name_H-M   'P 1'
#
loop_
_entity.id
_entity.type
_entity.pdbx_description
1 polymer ?
#
loop_
_entity_poly.entity_id
_entity_poly.type
_entity_poly.pdbx_seq_one_letter_code
_entity_poly.pdbx_strand_id
1 'polypeptide(L)'
;MNAHARPLYSGIEAPGRYVHHRFDRCITSDIKALTTDNWHGPPYIVKDYAVIAAFAWLVIGVSWWFYPLAVIMIGAHQRGISTILHDSAHGVLTKNRLLNFLLGTLPTAWPIFQRHFAYKESHVHSHHPFLGRADADPDLEFFIAEGVFTPRADRSFVWKLIILPLLGSKTYAYLKYLARNRYQMILNSLSGKESSVGVMREKSGVTSSIAGGSTRSGLVSSCTL
;
A
#
# COMPACT_ATOMS: atom_id res chain seq x y z
N MET A 1 -3.61 18.47 22.72
CA MET A 1 -2.25 18.48 22.13
C MET A 1 -1.58 17.20 22.59
N ASN A 2 -1.66 16.13 21.80
CA ASN A 2 -1.32 14.80 22.29
C ASN A 2 0.18 14.57 22.20
N ALA A 3 0.76 14.27 23.37
CA ALA A 3 2.12 13.84 23.56
C ALA A 3 2.51 12.81 22.50
N HIS A 4 3.63 13.07 21.83
CA HIS A 4 4.30 12.11 20.97
C HIS A 4 4.36 10.77 21.72
N ALA A 5 3.69 9.75 21.18
CA ALA A 5 3.78 8.39 21.69
C ALA A 5 5.27 8.06 21.82
N ARG A 6 5.68 7.69 23.03
CA ARG A 6 7.09 7.45 23.35
C ARG A 6 7.64 6.46 22.32
N PRO A 7 8.81 6.72 21.72
CA PRO A 7 9.43 5.78 20.82
C PRO A 7 9.58 4.43 21.52
N LEU A 8 9.06 3.36 20.92
CA LEU A 8 9.27 1.97 21.36
C LEU A 8 10.67 1.45 21.01
N TYR A 9 11.62 2.35 20.67
CA TYR A 9 13.00 2.00 20.33
C TYR A 9 13.89 2.20 21.55
N SER A 10 14.69 1.19 21.89
CA SER A 10 15.74 1.34 22.91
C SER A 10 16.85 2.24 22.38
N GLY A 11 16.96 3.46 22.90
CA GLY A 11 18.13 4.34 22.69
C GLY A 11 18.12 5.22 21.43
N ILE A 12 16.99 5.34 20.71
CA ILE A 12 16.84 6.29 19.60
C ILE A 12 15.67 7.22 19.94
N GLU A 13 15.97 8.46 20.35
CA GLU A 13 14.96 9.49 20.51
C GLU A 13 14.37 9.83 19.14
N ALA A 14 13.03 9.88 19.05
CA ALA A 14 12.38 10.31 17.83
C ALA A 14 12.79 11.77 17.57
N PRO A 15 13.28 12.11 16.36
CA PRO A 15 13.63 13.49 16.06
C PRO A 15 12.41 14.38 16.24
N GLY A 16 12.65 15.64 16.64
CA GLY A 16 11.61 16.66 16.70
C GLY A 16 10.88 16.81 15.37
N ARG A 17 9.75 17.52 15.35
CA ARG A 17 8.91 17.71 14.15
C ARG A 17 9.79 18.12 12.95
N TYR A 18 9.82 17.28 11.92
CA TYR A 18 10.55 17.58 10.68
C TYR A 18 10.07 18.90 10.09
N VAL A 19 11.02 19.76 9.70
CA VAL A 19 10.71 20.98 8.95
C VAL A 19 10.53 20.59 7.50
N HIS A 20 9.32 20.77 6.97
CA HIS A 20 9.07 20.55 5.54
C HIS A 20 9.85 21.58 4.71
N HIS A 21 10.80 21.10 3.92
CA HIS A 21 11.48 21.93 2.94
C HIS A 21 10.49 22.32 1.82
N ARG A 22 10.42 23.61 1.48
CA ARG A 22 9.63 24.10 0.37
C ARG A 22 10.56 24.34 -0.82
N PHE A 23 10.38 23.56 -1.88
CA PHE A 23 11.10 23.74 -3.13
C PHE A 23 10.62 24.98 -3.88
N ASP A 24 11.50 25.51 -4.73
CA ASP A 24 11.16 26.63 -5.61
C ASP A 24 10.01 26.31 -6.56
N ARG A 25 9.32 27.37 -7.01
CA ARG A 25 8.15 27.23 -7.90
C ARG A 25 8.52 26.60 -9.24
N CYS A 26 9.71 26.85 -9.77
CA CYS A 26 10.20 26.22 -11.00
C CYS A 26 10.30 24.69 -10.83
N ILE A 27 10.97 24.22 -9.78
CA ILE A 27 11.09 22.78 -9.45
C ILE A 27 9.70 22.16 -9.30
N THR A 28 8.80 22.83 -8.58
CA THR A 28 7.43 22.33 -8.40
C THR A 28 6.66 22.26 -9.73
N SER A 29 6.93 23.19 -10.66
CA SER A 29 6.36 23.19 -12.00
C SER A 29 6.91 22.03 -12.83
N ASP A 30 8.22 21.79 -12.78
CA ASP A 30 8.88 20.69 -13.50
C ASP A 30 8.38 19.33 -13.00
N ILE A 31 8.22 19.17 -11.69
CA ILE A 31 7.64 17.96 -11.10
C ILE A 31 6.20 17.75 -11.57
N LYS A 32 5.39 18.81 -11.66
CA LYS A 32 4.01 18.72 -12.17
C LYS A 32 3.95 18.40 -13.66
N ALA A 33 4.98 18.76 -14.43
CA ALA A 33 5.09 18.43 -15.85
C ALA A 33 5.38 16.94 -16.09
N LEU A 34 5.88 16.22 -15.07
CA LEU A 34 6.01 14.76 -15.11
C LEU A 34 4.63 14.12 -15.01
N THR A 35 3.94 14.01 -16.15
CA THR A 35 2.63 13.38 -16.23
C THR A 35 2.74 11.90 -16.54
N THR A 36 1.90 11.09 -15.90
CA THR A 36 1.71 9.69 -16.29
C THR A 36 0.98 9.59 -17.64
N ASP A 37 1.30 8.55 -18.42
CA ASP A 37 0.61 8.20 -19.66
C ASP A 37 -0.06 6.82 -19.54
N ASN A 38 -0.61 6.27 -20.62
CA ASN A 38 -1.33 4.99 -20.58
C ASN A 38 -0.52 3.80 -21.10
N TRP A 39 0.67 4.03 -21.63
CA TRP A 39 1.33 3.02 -22.47
C TRP A 39 2.60 2.45 -21.85
N HIS A 40 3.27 3.14 -20.92
CA HIS A 40 4.45 2.57 -20.24
C HIS A 40 4.10 1.51 -19.21
N GLY A 41 2.96 1.65 -18.52
CA GLY A 41 2.53 0.71 -17.47
C GLY A 41 2.38 -0.74 -17.95
N PRO A 42 1.60 -1.03 -19.02
CA PRO A 42 1.40 -2.40 -19.49
C PRO A 42 2.70 -3.15 -19.90
N PRO A 43 3.63 -2.56 -20.67
CA PRO A 43 4.91 -3.18 -20.98
C PRO A 43 5.74 -3.59 -19.77
N TYR A 44 5.73 -2.82 -18.67
CA TYR A 44 6.44 -3.21 -17.45
C TYR A 44 5.87 -4.51 -16.86
N ILE A 45 4.54 -4.61 -16.82
CA ILE A 45 3.84 -5.82 -16.37
C ILE A 45 4.18 -6.99 -17.28
N VAL A 46 4.04 -6.82 -18.61
CA VAL A 46 4.35 -7.87 -19.59
C VAL A 46 5.79 -8.35 -19.45
N LYS A 47 6.75 -7.44 -19.24
CA LYS A 47 8.15 -7.77 -19.01
C LYS A 47 8.34 -8.63 -17.76
N ASP A 48 7.71 -8.28 -16.64
CA ASP A 48 7.84 -9.07 -15.40
C ASP A 48 7.29 -10.48 -15.59
N TYR A 49 6.12 -10.61 -16.20
CA TYR A 49 5.53 -11.91 -16.51
C TYR A 49 6.34 -12.73 -17.52
N ALA A 50 6.89 -12.09 -18.55
CA ALA A 50 7.71 -12.76 -19.55
C ALA A 50 8.97 -13.36 -18.90
N VAL A 51 9.63 -12.63 -18.01
CA VAL A 51 10.80 -13.15 -17.29
C VAL A 51 10.41 -14.28 -16.35
N ILE A 52 9.31 -14.14 -15.59
CA ILE A 52 8.80 -15.22 -14.72
C ILE A 52 8.52 -16.49 -15.53
N ALA A 53 7.83 -16.36 -16.66
CA ALA A 53 7.50 -17.48 -17.54
C ALA A 53 8.77 -18.12 -18.15
N ALA A 54 9.74 -17.31 -18.58
CA ALA A 54 11.00 -17.80 -19.14
C ALA A 54 11.78 -18.63 -18.11
N PHE A 55 11.91 -18.16 -16.87
CA PHE A 55 12.61 -18.91 -15.81
C PHE A 55 11.84 -20.16 -15.36
N ALA A 56 10.51 -20.11 -15.31
CA ALA A 56 9.69 -21.30 -15.08
C ALA A 56 9.90 -22.35 -16.19
N TRP A 57 9.92 -21.92 -17.45
CA TRP A 57 10.20 -22.79 -18.58
C TRP A 57 11.62 -23.37 -18.55
N LEU A 58 12.64 -22.60 -18.18
CA LEU A 58 14.02 -23.11 -18.05
C LEU A 58 14.12 -24.26 -17.05
N VAL A 59 13.43 -24.16 -15.91
CA VAL A 59 13.42 -25.20 -14.88
C VAL A 59 12.72 -26.47 -15.35
N ILE A 60 11.56 -26.33 -16.00
CA ILE A 60 10.71 -27.47 -16.39
C ILE A 60 11.22 -28.12 -17.69
N GLY A 61 11.61 -27.30 -18.66
CA GLY A 61 11.91 -27.73 -20.03
C GLY A 61 13.39 -27.97 -20.32
N VAL A 62 14.30 -27.35 -19.57
CA VAL A 62 15.75 -27.50 -19.81
C VAL A 62 16.41 -28.33 -18.70
N SER A 63 16.38 -27.86 -17.45
CA SER A 63 16.99 -28.59 -16.34
C SER A 63 16.56 -28.05 -14.98
N TRP A 64 16.35 -28.95 -14.02
CA TRP A 64 16.10 -28.59 -12.63
C TRP A 64 17.27 -27.82 -11.99
N TRP A 65 18.49 -27.89 -12.55
CA TRP A 65 19.64 -27.11 -12.09
C TRP A 65 19.47 -25.59 -12.23
N PHE A 66 18.52 -25.12 -13.05
CA PHE A 66 18.19 -23.69 -13.12
C PHE A 66 17.33 -23.22 -11.94
N TYR A 67 16.87 -24.12 -11.08
CA TYR A 67 15.95 -23.80 -9.98
C TYR A 67 16.47 -22.68 -9.05
N PRO A 68 17.73 -22.67 -8.57
CA PRO A 68 18.21 -21.60 -7.69
C PRO A 68 18.17 -20.22 -8.37
N LEU A 69 18.56 -20.16 -9.65
CA LEU A 69 18.53 -18.93 -10.43
C LEU A 69 17.08 -18.49 -10.68
N ALA A 70 16.19 -19.42 -11.02
CA ALA A 70 14.78 -19.15 -11.24
C ALA A 70 14.10 -18.60 -9.98
N VAL A 71 14.40 -19.13 -8.79
CA VAL A 71 13.87 -18.60 -7.52
C VAL A 71 14.25 -17.13 -7.31
N ILE A 72 15.51 -16.79 -7.55
CA ILE A 72 16.00 -15.40 -7.41
C ILE A 72 15.30 -14.48 -8.41
N MET A 73 15.26 -14.89 -9.69
CA MET A 73 14.72 -14.07 -10.76
C MET A 73 13.20 -13.91 -10.64
N ILE A 74 12.46 -15.00 -10.39
CA ILE A 74 11.02 -14.95 -10.16
C ILE A 74 10.70 -14.08 -8.95
N GLY A 75 11.43 -14.22 -7.84
CA GLY A 75 11.24 -13.39 -6.65
C GLY A 75 11.50 -11.90 -6.90
N ALA A 76 12.57 -11.56 -7.64
CA ALA A 76 12.85 -10.19 -8.03
C ALA A 76 11.74 -9.57 -8.90
N HIS A 77 11.18 -10.34 -9.82
CA HIS A 77 10.08 -9.89 -10.68
C HIS A 77 8.73 -9.85 -9.96
N GLN A 78 8.48 -10.72 -8.98
CA GLN A 78 7.36 -10.57 -8.05
C GLN A 78 7.45 -9.28 -7.22
N ARG A 79 8.67 -8.88 -6.82
CA ARG A 79 8.89 -7.57 -6.18
C ARG A 79 8.62 -6.43 -7.16
N GLY A 80 9.03 -6.55 -8.42
CA GLY A 80 8.70 -5.59 -9.48
C GLY A 80 7.19 -5.40 -9.64
N ILE A 81 6.43 -6.51 -9.69
CA ILE A 81 4.96 -6.51 -9.73
C ILE A 81 4.36 -5.76 -8.52
N SER A 82 4.93 -5.94 -7.33
CA SER A 82 4.51 -5.23 -6.11
C SER A 82 4.76 -3.72 -6.21
N THR A 83 5.86 -3.29 -6.86
CA THR A 83 6.12 -1.86 -7.15
C THR A 83 5.10 -1.30 -8.15
N ILE A 84 4.69 -2.06 -9.15
CA ILE A 84 3.65 -1.60 -10.10
C ILE A 84 2.29 -1.46 -9.39
N LEU A 85 1.95 -2.39 -8.49
CA LEU A 85 0.79 -2.25 -7.60
C LEU A 85 0.89 -0.97 -6.76
N HIS A 86 2.07 -0.67 -6.21
CA HIS A 86 2.34 0.56 -5.47
C HIS A 86 2.00 1.81 -6.26
N ASP A 87 2.53 1.91 -7.47
CA ASP A 87 2.30 3.07 -8.33
C ASP A 87 0.83 3.19 -8.73
N SER A 88 0.15 2.06 -8.95
CA SER A 88 -1.30 2.05 -9.18
C SER A 88 -2.10 2.50 -7.94
N ALA A 89 -1.70 2.12 -6.73
CA ALA A 89 -2.38 2.55 -5.50
C ALA A 89 -2.29 4.07 -5.31
N HIS A 90 -1.15 4.67 -5.68
CA HIS A 90 -0.95 6.11 -5.78
C HIS A 90 -1.68 6.76 -6.96
N GLY A 91 -2.16 5.98 -7.93
CA GLY A 91 -2.88 6.47 -9.11
C GLY A 91 -1.97 7.06 -10.18
N VAL A 92 -0.69 6.68 -10.19
CA VAL A 92 0.32 7.20 -11.12
C VAL A 92 0.78 6.17 -12.16
N LEU A 93 0.25 4.94 -12.13
CA LEU A 93 0.60 3.90 -13.09
C LEU A 93 0.08 4.21 -14.51
N THR A 94 -1.16 4.69 -14.62
CA THR A 94 -1.67 5.19 -15.91
C THR A 94 -2.59 6.41 -15.74
N LYS A 95 -2.67 7.25 -16.78
CA LYS A 95 -3.55 8.43 -16.80
C LYS A 95 -5.04 8.07 -16.70
N ASN A 96 -5.47 6.98 -17.34
CA ASN A 96 -6.83 6.51 -17.28
C ASN A 96 -7.08 5.77 -15.95
N ARG A 97 -8.00 6.28 -15.12
CA ARG A 97 -8.26 5.74 -13.78
C ARG A 97 -8.78 4.30 -13.78
N LEU A 98 -9.60 3.92 -14.76
CA LEU A 98 -10.11 2.56 -14.89
C LEU A 98 -8.98 1.61 -15.28
N LEU A 99 -8.17 1.99 -16.27
CA LEU A 99 -6.99 1.22 -16.68
C LEU A 99 -6.01 1.04 -15.52
N ASN A 100 -5.73 2.12 -14.79
CA ASN A 100 -4.86 2.11 -13.61
C ASN A 100 -5.34 1.10 -12.57
N PHE A 101 -6.64 1.10 -12.28
CA PHE A 101 -7.24 0.18 -11.32
C PHE A 101 -7.19 -1.27 -11.81
N LEU A 102 -7.52 -1.54 -13.08
CA LEU A 102 -7.51 -2.88 -13.65
C LEU A 102 -6.09 -3.48 -13.66
N LEU A 103 -5.10 -2.73 -14.17
CA LEU A 103 -3.69 -3.13 -14.15
C LEU A 103 -3.13 -3.24 -12.74
N GLY A 104 -3.59 -2.39 -11.82
CA GLY A 104 -3.26 -2.44 -10.40
C GLY A 104 -3.90 -3.60 -9.63
N THR A 105 -4.89 -4.28 -10.20
CA THR A 105 -5.66 -5.30 -9.49
C THR A 105 -5.40 -6.68 -10.06
N LEU A 106 -5.67 -6.88 -11.35
CA LEU A 106 -5.72 -8.20 -11.96
C LEU A 106 -4.32 -8.80 -12.14
N PRO A 107 -3.38 -8.17 -12.88
CA PRO A 107 -2.06 -8.74 -13.09
C PRO A 107 -1.04 -8.35 -12.00
N THR A 108 -1.42 -7.52 -11.02
CA THR A 108 -0.47 -7.09 -9.99
C THR A 108 -0.90 -7.48 -8.59
N ALA A 109 -2.03 -7.01 -8.07
CA ALA A 109 -2.43 -7.34 -6.71
C ALA A 109 -2.70 -8.85 -6.49
N TRP A 110 -3.52 -9.47 -7.33
CA TRP A 110 -3.97 -10.86 -7.09
C TRP A 110 -2.84 -11.92 -7.12
N PRO A 111 -1.90 -11.89 -8.09
CA PRO A 111 -0.81 -12.89 -8.16
C PRO A 111 0.10 -12.93 -6.93
N ILE A 112 0.21 -11.81 -6.20
CA ILE A 112 0.97 -11.71 -4.95
C ILE A 112 0.07 -11.71 -3.72
N PHE A 113 -1.16 -12.22 -3.85
CA PHE A 113 -2.15 -12.39 -2.80
C PHE A 113 -2.54 -11.09 -2.08
N GLN A 114 -2.56 -9.99 -2.82
CA GLN A 114 -2.98 -8.67 -2.34
C GLN A 114 -4.34 -8.27 -2.91
N ARG A 115 -4.99 -7.33 -2.21
CA ARG A 115 -6.14 -6.58 -2.75
C ARG A 115 -5.73 -5.13 -2.92
N HIS A 116 -5.98 -4.56 -4.11
CA HIS A 116 -5.61 -3.20 -4.46
C HIS A 116 -6.12 -2.17 -3.44
N PHE A 117 -7.43 -2.20 -3.13
CA PHE A 117 -8.03 -1.24 -2.20
C PHE A 117 -7.47 -1.37 -0.77
N ALA A 118 -7.31 -2.59 -0.25
CA ALA A 118 -6.77 -2.79 1.08
C ALA A 118 -5.31 -2.34 1.18
N TYR A 119 -4.52 -2.58 0.13
CA TYR A 119 -3.16 -2.08 0.03
C TYR A 119 -3.13 -0.55 -0.01
N LYS A 120 -3.99 0.07 -0.83
CA LYS A 120 -4.11 1.53 -0.91
C LYS A 120 -4.48 2.15 0.43
N GLU A 121 -5.40 1.56 1.17
CA GLU A 121 -5.78 2.05 2.50
C GLU A 121 -4.59 2.00 3.47
N SER A 122 -3.98 0.82 3.65
CA SER A 122 -2.87 0.68 4.60
C SER A 122 -1.64 1.50 4.21
N HIS A 123 -1.34 1.60 2.91
CA HIS A 123 -0.11 2.20 2.42
C HIS A 123 -0.25 3.70 2.15
N VAL A 124 -1.25 4.10 1.36
CA VAL A 124 -1.42 5.49 0.92
C VAL A 124 -2.13 6.33 1.97
N HIS A 125 -3.12 5.77 2.68
CA HIS A 125 -3.95 6.52 3.63
C HIS A 125 -3.45 6.42 5.07
N SER A 126 -2.78 5.32 5.47
CA SER A 126 -2.22 5.17 6.81
C SER A 126 -0.70 5.37 6.88
N HIS A 127 0.09 4.66 6.07
CA HIS A 127 1.55 4.74 6.19
C HIS A 127 2.13 6.12 5.78
N HIS A 128 1.96 6.54 4.52
CA HIS A 128 2.57 7.79 4.01
C HIS A 128 2.25 9.06 4.83
N PRO A 129 1.00 9.30 5.26
CA PRO A 129 0.66 10.52 6.02
C PRO A 129 1.22 10.52 7.45
N PHE A 130 1.49 9.34 8.02
CA PHE A 130 1.93 9.16 9.41
C PHE A 130 3.35 8.61 9.53
N LEU A 131 4.16 8.69 8.47
CA LEU A 131 5.56 8.26 8.45
C LEU A 131 6.32 8.69 9.72
N GLY A 132 6.95 7.71 10.38
CA GLY A 132 7.74 7.95 11.60
C GLY A 132 6.91 7.97 12.90
N ARG A 133 5.59 7.77 12.83
CA ARG A 133 4.71 7.72 14.00
C ARG A 133 4.29 6.29 14.33
N ALA A 134 4.95 5.66 15.30
CA ALA A 134 4.66 4.27 15.67
C ALA A 134 3.23 4.02 16.18
N ASP A 135 2.50 5.06 16.59
CA ASP A 135 1.09 4.99 17.02
C ASP A 135 0.08 4.99 15.86
N ALA A 136 0.50 5.34 14.65
CA ALA A 136 -0.39 5.55 13.51
C ALA A 136 0.13 4.97 12.18
N ASP A 137 1.42 4.64 12.09
CA ASP A 137 2.06 4.00 10.96
C ASP A 137 2.15 2.48 11.20
N PRO A 138 1.29 1.68 10.54
CA PRO A 138 1.22 0.23 10.77
C PRO A 138 2.49 -0.50 10.31
N ASP A 139 3.21 0.03 9.31
CA ASP A 139 4.44 -0.59 8.81
C ASP A 139 5.59 -0.32 9.78
N LEU A 140 5.64 0.88 10.37
CA LEU A 140 6.61 1.20 11.41
C LEU A 140 6.38 0.39 12.69
N GLU A 141 5.13 0.27 13.14
CA GLU A 141 4.77 -0.58 14.28
C GLU A 141 5.25 -2.03 14.04
N PHE A 142 5.03 -2.56 12.84
CA PHE A 142 5.48 -3.90 12.47
C PHE A 142 7.01 -4.04 12.50
N PHE A 143 7.75 -3.10 11.90
CA PHE A 143 9.23 -3.16 11.91
C PHE A 143 9.83 -3.04 13.31
N ILE A 144 9.19 -2.29 14.21
CA ILE A 144 9.55 -2.25 15.63
C ILE A 144 9.32 -3.61 16.28
N ALA A 145 8.13 -4.19 16.09
CA ALA A 145 7.78 -5.48 16.67
C ALA A 145 8.72 -6.61 16.18
N GLU A 146 9.17 -6.53 14.93
CA GLU A 146 10.16 -7.45 14.35
C GLU A 146 11.60 -7.21 14.81
N GLY A 147 11.85 -6.10 15.53
CA GLY A 147 13.15 -5.77 16.09
C GLY A 147 14.15 -5.20 15.08
N VAL A 148 13.68 -4.69 13.93
CA VAL A 148 14.55 -4.13 12.87
C VAL A 148 15.35 -2.94 13.39
N PHE A 149 14.73 -2.10 14.23
CA PHE A 149 15.34 -0.91 14.81
C PHE A 149 16.03 -1.17 16.17
N THR A 150 16.24 -2.43 16.55
CA THR A 150 17.00 -2.76 17.77
C THR A 150 18.48 -2.98 17.40
N PRO A 151 19.40 -2.07 17.79
CA PRO A 151 20.81 -2.22 17.44
C PRO A 151 21.38 -3.48 18.09
N ARG A 152 21.84 -4.41 17.26
CA ARG A 152 22.53 -5.63 17.67
C ARG A 152 23.78 -5.81 16.81
N ALA A 153 24.94 -5.91 17.47
CA ALA A 153 26.23 -6.09 16.80
C ALA A 153 26.71 -7.56 16.82
N ASP A 154 25.87 -8.50 17.26
CA ASP A 154 26.25 -9.89 17.44
C ASP A 154 25.94 -10.75 16.21
N ARG A 155 26.55 -11.94 16.14
CA ARG A 155 26.28 -12.91 15.06
C ARG A 155 24.80 -13.32 14.98
N SER A 156 24.04 -13.16 16.07
CA SER A 156 22.60 -13.44 16.08
C SER A 156 21.80 -12.46 15.23
N PHE A 157 22.30 -11.23 15.00
CA PHE A 157 21.72 -10.28 14.06
C PHE A 157 21.65 -10.85 12.64
N VAL A 158 22.78 -11.31 12.10
CA VAL A 158 22.86 -11.90 10.74
C VAL A 158 21.93 -13.10 10.62
N TRP A 159 21.93 -13.98 11.62
CA TRP A 159 21.04 -15.14 11.63
C TRP A 159 19.56 -14.74 11.64
N LYS A 160 19.14 -13.78 12.47
CA LYS A 160 17.73 -13.41 12.64
C LYS A 160 17.17 -12.47 11.57
N LEU A 161 17.99 -11.58 11.01
CA LEU A 161 17.55 -10.57 10.04
C LEU A 161 17.91 -10.90 8.59
N ILE A 162 18.86 -11.82 8.35
CA ILE A 162 19.29 -12.19 7.00
C ILE A 162 18.97 -13.66 6.71
N ILE A 163 19.55 -14.59 7.46
CA ILE A 163 19.46 -16.03 7.13
C ILE A 163 18.06 -16.59 7.39
N LEU A 164 17.49 -16.34 8.57
CA LEU A 164 16.16 -16.82 8.95
C LEU A 164 15.06 -16.31 7.99
N PRO A 165 15.03 -15.02 7.59
CA PRO A 165 14.09 -14.54 6.58
C PRO A 165 14.30 -15.16 5.21
N LEU A 166 15.54 -15.39 4.78
CA LEU A 166 15.84 -16.09 3.52
C LEU A 166 15.30 -17.54 3.51
N LEU A 167 15.30 -18.20 4.67
CA LEU A 167 14.68 -19.51 4.88
C LEU A 167 13.16 -19.45 5.08
N GLY A 168 12.54 -18.27 4.93
CA GLY A 168 11.10 -18.09 5.01
C GLY A 168 10.51 -18.05 6.42
N SER A 169 11.34 -17.97 7.47
CA SER A 169 10.83 -17.97 8.86
C SER A 169 9.95 -16.76 9.17
N LYS A 170 10.17 -15.64 8.48
CA LYS A 170 9.36 -14.42 8.60
C LYS A 170 8.17 -14.39 7.64
N THR A 171 8.09 -15.32 6.69
CA THR A 171 6.98 -15.40 5.72
C THR A 171 5.65 -15.58 6.44
N TYR A 172 5.57 -16.46 7.44
CA TYR A 172 4.35 -16.66 8.20
C TYR A 172 3.95 -15.42 9.02
N ALA A 173 4.91 -14.77 9.70
CA ALA A 173 4.66 -13.55 10.46
C ALA A 173 4.15 -12.43 9.54
N TYR A 174 4.74 -12.28 8.36
CA TYR A 174 4.32 -11.33 7.34
C TYR A 174 2.93 -11.67 6.77
N LEU A 175 2.63 -12.93 6.47
CA LEU A 175 1.29 -13.36 6.03
C LEU A 175 0.23 -13.07 7.10
N LYS A 176 0.55 -13.28 8.38
CA LYS A 176 -0.33 -12.96 9.51
C LYS A 176 -0.54 -11.45 9.65
N TYR A 177 0.52 -10.65 9.52
CA TYR A 177 0.45 -9.19 9.45
C TYR A 177 -0.47 -8.73 8.32
N LEU A 178 -0.30 -9.31 7.13
CA LEU A 178 -1.10 -9.02 5.95
C LEU A 178 -2.58 -9.34 6.16
N ALA A 179 -2.87 -10.52 6.73
CA ALA A 179 -4.24 -10.92 7.08
C ALA A 179 -4.87 -9.93 8.08
N ARG A 180 -4.13 -9.57 9.14
CA ARG A 180 -4.60 -8.65 10.17
C ARG A 180 -4.87 -7.27 9.59
N ASN A 181 -3.88 -6.65 8.95
CA ASN A 181 -3.97 -5.26 8.57
C ASN A 181 -4.70 -5.04 7.25
N ARG A 182 -4.78 -6.04 6.35
CA ARG A 182 -5.44 -5.88 5.04
C ARG A 182 -6.81 -6.55 4.94
N TYR A 183 -7.08 -7.61 5.69
CA TYR A 183 -8.39 -8.29 5.67
C TYR A 183 -9.31 -7.90 6.84
N GLN A 184 -8.80 -7.59 8.03
CA GLN A 184 -9.68 -7.16 9.13
C GLN A 184 -10.32 -5.80 8.88
N MET A 185 -9.64 -4.89 8.16
CA MET A 185 -10.26 -3.63 7.70
C MET A 185 -11.49 -3.89 6.82
N ILE A 186 -11.45 -4.94 5.98
CA ILE A 186 -12.59 -5.32 5.14
C ILE A 186 -13.73 -5.86 6.01
N LEU A 187 -13.45 -6.81 6.91
CA LEU A 187 -14.46 -7.36 7.82
C LEU A 187 -15.12 -6.27 8.66
N ASN A 188 -14.34 -5.33 9.18
CA ASN A 188 -14.84 -4.19 9.94
C ASN A 188 -15.67 -3.25 9.05
N SER A 189 -15.28 -3.01 7.80
CA SER A 189 -16.05 -2.19 6.85
C SER A 189 -17.36 -2.85 6.40
N LEU A 190 -17.40 -4.18 6.29
CA LEU A 190 -18.60 -4.95 5.97
C LEU A 190 -19.55 -4.99 7.17
N SER A 191 -19.02 -5.24 8.37
CA SER A 191 -19.78 -5.21 9.62
C SER A 191 -20.33 -3.80 9.93
N GLY A 192 -19.56 -2.74 9.63
CA GLY A 192 -19.99 -1.34 9.77
C GLY A 192 -21.06 -0.91 8.74
N LYS A 193 -21.04 -1.50 7.53
CA LYS A 193 -22.11 -1.32 6.55
C LYS A 193 -23.38 -2.06 6.96
N GLU A 194 -23.28 -3.26 7.53
CA GLU A 194 -24.45 -3.99 8.04
C GLU A 194 -25.10 -3.27 9.23
N SER A 195 -24.31 -2.69 10.14
CA SER A 195 -24.86 -1.93 11.27
C SER A 195 -25.52 -0.61 10.84
N SER A 196 -24.92 0.12 9.88
CA SER A 196 -25.52 1.36 9.34
C SER A 196 -26.75 1.10 8.45
N VAL A 197 -26.79 0.00 7.70
CA VAL A 197 -27.97 -0.45 6.95
C VAL A 197 -29.07 -0.96 7.89
N GLY A 198 -28.72 -1.64 8.99
CA GLY A 198 -29.66 -2.03 10.04
C GLY A 198 -30.33 -0.82 10.70
N VAL A 199 -29.55 0.23 11.02
CA VAL A 199 -30.06 1.49 11.58
C VAL A 199 -30.92 2.28 10.59
N MET A 200 -30.62 2.26 9.28
CA MET A 200 -31.49 2.87 8.26
C MET A 200 -32.77 2.07 8.00
N ARG A 201 -32.71 0.73 8.12
CA ARG A 201 -33.89 -0.14 7.96
C ARG A 201 -34.83 -0.06 9.17
N GLU A 202 -34.31 0.24 10.36
CA GLU A 202 -35.13 0.51 11.55
C GLU A 202 -35.75 1.92 11.53
N LYS A 203 -35.06 2.91 10.95
CA LYS A 203 -35.59 4.28 10.79
C LYS A 203 -36.56 4.48 9.63
N SER A 204 -36.76 3.49 8.75
CA SER A 204 -37.70 3.58 7.61
C SER A 204 -39.08 2.98 7.90
N GLY A 205 -39.34 2.56 9.14
CA GLY A 205 -40.61 1.96 9.58
C GLY A 205 -41.59 2.87 10.32
N VAL A 206 -41.52 4.21 10.18
CA VAL A 206 -42.48 5.13 10.84
C VAL A 206 -42.85 6.31 9.92
N THR A 207 -44.06 6.21 9.35
CA THR A 207 -45.06 7.20 8.94
C THR A 207 -44.69 8.58 8.33
N SER A 208 -45.34 8.81 7.18
CA SER A 208 -45.69 10.04 6.48
C SER A 208 -46.14 11.24 7.33
N SER A 209 -45.70 12.46 6.99
CA SER A 209 -46.56 13.67 6.83
C SER A 209 -45.79 14.89 6.28
N ILE A 210 -46.16 15.32 5.07
CA ILE A 210 -46.51 16.69 4.59
C ILE A 210 -45.63 17.94 4.93
N ALA A 211 -45.27 18.60 3.82
CA ALA A 211 -45.14 20.04 3.52
C ALA A 211 -43.92 20.89 3.95
N GLY A 212 -43.51 21.76 3.01
CA GLY A 212 -42.88 23.05 3.30
C GLY A 212 -41.74 23.41 2.35
N GLY A 213 -42.03 24.08 1.24
CA GLY A 213 -41.01 24.62 0.33
C GLY A 213 -40.28 25.85 0.88
N SER A 214 -39.08 26.12 0.38
CA SER A 214 -38.57 27.48 0.14
C SER A 214 -37.23 27.42 -0.59
N THR A 215 -37.17 28.13 -1.71
CA THR A 215 -36.01 28.41 -2.56
C THR A 215 -34.98 29.29 -1.85
N ARG A 216 -33.67 29.03 -2.07
CA ARG A 216 -32.69 30.13 -2.15
C ARG A 216 -31.47 29.80 -3.01
N SER A 217 -31.16 30.79 -3.82
CA SER A 217 -30.14 30.93 -4.85
C SER A 217 -28.81 31.46 -4.28
N GLY A 218 -27.71 31.21 -5.00
CA GLY A 218 -26.45 31.97 -4.95
C GLY A 218 -25.29 31.21 -4.30
N LEU A 219 -24.05 31.24 -4.77
CA LEU A 219 -23.45 31.97 -5.88
C LEU A 219 -22.11 31.26 -6.21
N VAL A 220 -21.84 31.04 -7.49
CA VAL A 220 -20.55 30.57 -8.01
C VAL A 220 -19.60 31.77 -8.06
N SER A 221 -18.40 31.65 -7.49
CA SER A 221 -17.32 32.62 -7.70
C SER A 221 -16.18 31.94 -8.44
N SER A 222 -16.01 32.34 -9.69
CA SER A 222 -14.93 31.97 -10.62
C SER A 222 -13.74 32.93 -10.41
N CYS A 223 -12.52 32.41 -10.45
CA CYS A 223 -11.30 33.23 -10.46
C CYS A 223 -10.65 33.06 -11.85
N THR A 224 -10.49 34.17 -12.57
CA THR A 224 -9.91 34.24 -13.91
C THR A 224 -8.73 35.21 -13.90
N LEU A 225 -7.61 34.75 -14.45
CA LEU A 225 -6.37 35.42 -14.87
C LEU A 225 -5.52 36.13 -13.81
#